data_AF-A0A838DIR2-F1
#
_entry.id   AF-A0A838DIR2-F1
#
_cell.length_a   1.000
_cell.length_b   1.000
_cell.length_c   1.000
_cell.angle_alpha   90.00
_cell.angle_beta   90.00
_cell.angle_gamma   90.00
#
_symmetry.space_group_name_H-M   'P 1'
#
loop_
_entity.id
_entity.type
_entity.pdbx_description
1 polymer ?
#
loop_
_entity_poly.entity_id
_entity_poly.type
_entity_poly.pdbx_seq_one_letter_code
_entity_poly.pdbx_strand_id
1 'polypeptide(L)'
;MDLFHALDVLQMCCLSRRSGAVQLVKGSRTAIVYLRQGDIAHAERGTARGANAIDEIALWEAVEFAYDHSVRAPIPTINTPWAETIIAAVARRKSQSVGASSGAAEQLPAPQAAAEEKSSRWGRFGGSRKLGLFALLCSLVTSA
;
A
#
# COMPACT_ATOMS: atom_id res chain seq x y z
N MET A 1 12.17 3.84 20.12
CA MET A 1 11.29 3.07 19.23
C MET A 1 12.05 2.90 17.93
N ASP A 2 12.56 1.71 17.67
CA ASP A 2 13.33 1.41 16.45
C ASP A 2 12.37 1.39 15.26
N LEU A 3 12.51 2.36 14.35
CA LEU A 3 11.70 2.44 13.13
C LEU A 3 12.43 1.74 11.99
N PHE A 4 11.71 0.91 11.26
CA PHE A 4 12.24 0.14 10.13
C PHE A 4 11.65 0.62 8.82
N HIS A 5 12.33 0.40 7.70
CA HIS A 5 11.70 0.54 6.39
C HIS A 5 10.69 -0.59 6.19
N ALA A 6 9.52 -0.28 5.63
CA ALA A 6 8.48 -1.27 5.42
C ALA A 6 8.97 -2.47 4.59
N LEU A 7 9.78 -2.21 3.56
CA LEU A 7 10.32 -3.26 2.71
C LEU A 7 11.28 -4.19 3.47
N ASP A 8 12.08 -3.66 4.40
CA ASP A 8 13.02 -4.46 5.17
C ASP A 8 12.26 -5.44 6.09
N VAL A 9 11.17 -4.98 6.72
CA VAL A 9 10.29 -5.84 7.54
C VAL A 9 9.71 -6.98 6.69
N LEU A 10 9.21 -6.65 5.49
CA LEU A 10 8.64 -7.65 4.59
C LEU A 10 9.70 -8.63 4.09
N GLN A 11 10.88 -8.15 3.69
CA GLN A 11 12.00 -8.96 3.27
C GLN A 11 12.42 -9.94 4.37
N MET A 12 12.60 -9.47 5.59
CA MET A 12 12.95 -10.33 6.73
C MET A 12 11.90 -11.42 6.97
N CYS A 13 10.61 -11.10 6.87
CA CYS A 13 9.54 -12.09 7.04
C CYS A 13 9.52 -13.14 5.91
N CYS A 14 9.73 -12.71 4.67
CA CYS A 14 9.78 -13.61 3.50
C CYS A 14 10.99 -14.55 3.58
N LEU A 15 12.19 -14.01 3.88
CA LEU A 15 13.42 -14.79 4.07
C LEU A 15 13.29 -15.80 5.22
N SER A 16 12.57 -15.44 6.28
CA SER A 16 12.27 -16.34 7.41
C SER A 16 11.18 -17.37 7.10
N ARG A 17 10.69 -17.45 5.86
CA ARG A 17 9.60 -18.35 5.41
C ARG A 17 8.30 -18.23 6.21
N ARG A 18 8.01 -17.05 6.77
CA ARG A 18 6.84 -16.82 7.62
C ARG A 18 5.52 -16.94 6.86
N SER A 19 4.46 -17.27 7.58
CA SER A 19 3.07 -17.36 7.08
C SER A 19 2.14 -16.72 8.10
N GLY A 20 1.36 -15.71 7.67
CA GLY A 20 0.61 -14.88 8.60
C GLY A 20 0.20 -13.57 7.97
N ALA A 21 -0.12 -12.58 8.79
CA ALA A 21 -0.25 -11.19 8.40
C ALA A 21 0.80 -10.33 9.09
N VAL A 22 1.39 -9.40 8.35
CA VAL A 22 2.24 -8.32 8.86
C VAL A 22 1.42 -7.05 8.77
N GLN A 23 1.15 -6.44 9.91
CA GLN A 23 0.54 -5.12 9.99
C GLN A 23 1.66 -4.08 10.04
N LEU A 24 1.54 -3.03 9.23
CA LEU A 24 2.48 -1.92 9.15
C LEU A 24 1.74 -0.62 9.47
N VAL A 25 2.36 0.25 10.27
CA VAL A 25 1.79 1.53 10.69
C VAL A 25 2.80 2.66 10.46
N LYS A 26 2.37 3.73 9.80
CA LYS A 26 3.12 4.98 9.62
C LYS A 26 2.21 6.17 9.94
N GLY A 27 2.30 6.67 11.17
CA GLY A 27 1.39 7.71 11.67
C GLY A 27 -0.06 7.24 11.63
N SER A 28 -0.94 7.95 10.92
CA SER A 28 -2.34 7.55 10.73
C SER A 28 -2.58 6.53 9.61
N ARG A 29 -1.53 6.12 8.89
CA ARG A 29 -1.64 5.20 7.75
C ARG A 29 -1.34 3.78 8.21
N THR A 30 -2.21 2.84 7.82
CA THR A 30 -2.07 1.43 8.13
C THR A 30 -2.10 0.58 6.86
N ALA A 31 -1.36 -0.52 6.88
CA ALA A 31 -1.38 -1.52 5.82
C ALA A 31 -1.29 -2.93 6.42
N ILE A 32 -1.82 -3.92 5.70
CA ILE A 32 -1.71 -5.33 6.07
C ILE A 32 -1.14 -6.08 4.87
N VAL A 33 -0.09 -6.86 5.10
CA VAL A 33 0.54 -7.72 4.10
C VAL A 33 0.42 -9.17 4.55
N TYR A 34 -0.20 -10.00 3.73
CA TYR A 34 -0.43 -11.41 4.04
C TYR A 34 0.65 -12.26 3.39
N LEU A 35 1.29 -13.09 4.21
CA LEU A 35 2.39 -13.96 3.83
C LEU A 35 1.96 -15.42 3.82
N ARG A 36 2.53 -16.20 2.90
CA ARG A 36 2.30 -17.64 2.78
C ARG A 36 3.60 -18.32 2.39
N GLN A 37 4.13 -19.15 3.28
CA GLN A 37 5.34 -19.97 3.08
C GLN A 37 6.58 -19.17 2.64
N GLY A 38 6.71 -17.92 3.08
CA GLY A 38 7.80 -17.04 2.68
C GLY A 38 7.55 -16.22 1.43
N ASP A 39 6.31 -16.22 0.92
CA ASP A 39 5.90 -15.39 -0.21
C ASP A 39 4.80 -14.41 0.17
N ILE A 40 4.62 -13.34 -0.62
CA ILE A 40 3.57 -12.34 -0.43
C ILE A 40 2.33 -12.81 -1.20
N ALA A 41 1.29 -13.21 -0.46
CA ALA A 41 0.05 -13.70 -1.07
C ALA A 41 -0.96 -12.59 -1.39
N HIS A 42 -1.01 -11.55 -0.54
CA HIS A 42 -1.91 -10.42 -0.71
C HIS A 42 -1.41 -9.22 0.10
N ALA A 43 -1.87 -8.02 -0.25
CA ALA A 43 -1.63 -6.81 0.54
C ALA A 43 -2.81 -5.85 0.41
N GLU A 44 -3.06 -5.10 1.47
CA GLU A 44 -4.16 -4.14 1.57
C GLU A 44 -3.66 -2.84 2.21
N ARG A 45 -3.96 -1.71 1.56
CA ARG A 45 -3.72 -0.37 2.11
C ARG A 45 -4.82 0.58 1.63
N GLY A 46 -5.71 0.99 2.53
CA GLY A 46 -6.86 1.83 2.17
C GLY A 46 -7.70 1.19 1.06
N THR A 47 -7.74 1.80 -0.12
CA THR A 47 -8.42 1.25 -1.31
C THR A 47 -7.51 0.42 -2.22
N ALA A 48 -6.19 0.47 -2.03
CA ALA A 48 -5.22 -0.29 -2.81
C ALA A 48 -5.16 -1.74 -2.33
N ARG A 49 -5.03 -2.67 -3.28
CA ARG A 49 -4.95 -4.11 -3.04
C ARG A 49 -3.87 -4.76 -3.90
N GLY A 50 -3.32 -5.87 -3.42
CA GLY A 50 -2.30 -6.64 -4.13
C GLY A 50 -1.03 -5.84 -4.39
N ALA A 51 -0.45 -5.98 -5.58
CA ALA A 51 0.80 -5.32 -5.93
C ALA A 51 0.74 -3.79 -5.81
N ASN A 52 -0.42 -3.17 -6.11
CA ASN A 52 -0.60 -1.72 -5.96
C ASN A 52 -0.47 -1.27 -4.50
N ALA A 53 -0.93 -2.09 -3.54
CA ALA A 53 -0.73 -1.80 -2.13
C ALA A 53 0.76 -1.90 -1.75
N ILE A 54 1.50 -2.86 -2.32
CA ILE A 54 2.95 -2.98 -2.11
C ILE A 54 3.70 -1.76 -2.64
N ASP A 55 3.32 -1.23 -3.80
CA ASP A 55 3.90 0.00 -4.36
C ASP A 55 3.76 1.19 -3.42
N GLU A 56 2.58 1.31 -2.82
CA GLU A 56 2.28 2.38 -1.88
C GLU A 56 2.99 2.21 -0.53
N ILE A 57 3.14 0.97 -0.06
CA ILE A 57 3.88 0.60 1.16
C ILE A 57 5.39 0.80 0.96
N ALA A 58 5.91 0.59 -0.25
CA ALA A 58 7.33 0.78 -0.58
C ALA A 58 7.83 2.23 -0.35
N LEU A 59 6.91 3.19 -0.25
CA LEU A 59 7.21 4.59 0.08
C LEU A 59 7.38 4.85 1.59
N TRP A 60 7.20 3.84 2.44
CA TRP A 60 7.19 3.99 3.89
C TRP A 60 8.56 3.69 4.48
N GLU A 61 9.29 4.76 4.80
CA GLU A 61 10.67 4.67 5.30
C GLU A 61 10.80 4.38 6.79
N ALA A 62 9.76 4.65 7.58
CA ALA A 62 9.79 4.48 9.02
C ALA A 62 8.42 3.97 9.45
N VAL A 63 8.35 2.71 9.88
CA VAL A 63 7.11 2.03 10.28
C VAL A 63 7.26 1.31 11.60
N GLU A 64 6.15 1.25 12.33
CA GLU A 64 5.91 0.26 13.38
C GLU A 64 5.26 -0.96 12.73
N PHE A 65 5.53 -2.15 13.28
CA PHE A 65 4.97 -3.37 12.74
C PHE A 65 4.58 -4.39 13.81
N ALA A 66 3.57 -5.19 13.48
CA ALA A 66 3.15 -6.35 14.25
C ALA A 66 2.97 -7.55 13.31
N TYR A 67 3.21 -8.75 13.82
CA TYR A 67 3.05 -9.99 13.07
C TYR A 67 2.08 -10.93 13.76
N ASP A 68 1.11 -11.43 13.00
CA ASP A 68 0.14 -12.42 13.46
C ASP A 68 0.20 -13.67 12.57
N HIS A 69 0.65 -14.78 13.15
CA HIS A 69 0.81 -16.05 12.44
C HIS A 69 -0.52 -16.80 12.21
N SER A 70 -1.62 -16.39 12.84
CA SER A 70 -2.93 -17.04 12.74
C SER A 70 -3.74 -16.56 11.54
N VAL A 71 -3.45 -15.35 11.06
CA VAL A 71 -4.20 -14.69 9.98
C VAL A 71 -3.75 -15.21 8.61
N ARG A 72 -4.70 -15.35 7.68
CA ARG A 72 -4.45 -15.76 6.29
C ARG A 72 -5.11 -14.78 5.33
N ALA A 73 -4.52 -14.63 4.14
CA ALA A 73 -5.11 -13.80 3.09
C ALA A 73 -6.51 -14.33 2.74
N PRO A 74 -7.53 -13.46 2.66
CA PRO A 74 -8.88 -13.87 2.28
C PRO A 74 -8.92 -14.41 0.85
N ILE A 75 -8.26 -13.70 -0.08
CA ILE A 75 -8.09 -14.10 -1.47
C ILE A 75 -6.67 -13.71 -1.89
N PRO A 76 -5.83 -14.64 -2.39
CA PRO A 76 -4.52 -14.28 -2.91
C PRO A 76 -4.69 -13.46 -4.19
N THR A 77 -3.95 -12.37 -4.31
CA THR A 77 -3.96 -11.51 -5.51
C THR A 77 -2.58 -11.22 -6.06
N ILE A 78 -1.53 -11.71 -5.39
CA ILE A 78 -0.15 -11.60 -5.83
C ILE A 78 0.30 -13.04 -6.07
N ASN A 79 0.68 -13.32 -7.32
CA ASN A 79 1.11 -14.64 -7.78
C ASN A 79 2.59 -14.63 -8.23
N THR A 80 3.21 -13.45 -8.22
CA THR A 80 4.63 -13.27 -8.51
C THR A 80 5.44 -13.50 -7.23
N PRO A 81 6.67 -14.05 -7.33
CA PRO A 81 7.55 -14.20 -6.18
C PRO A 81 7.75 -12.87 -5.43
N TRP A 82 7.91 -12.94 -4.11
CA TRP A 82 8.06 -11.75 -3.26
C TRP A 82 9.19 -10.83 -3.74
N ALA A 83 10.31 -11.40 -4.18
CA ALA A 83 11.48 -10.64 -4.60
C ALA A 83 11.18 -9.81 -5.84
N GLU A 84 10.54 -10.43 -6.84
CA GLU A 84 10.10 -9.73 -8.06
C GLU A 84 9.09 -8.63 -7.71
N THR A 85 8.13 -8.93 -6.84
CA THR A 85 7.11 -7.98 -6.39
C THR A 85 7.73 -6.74 -5.72
N ILE A 86 8.69 -6.94 -4.81
CA ILE A 86 9.39 -5.84 -4.12
C ILE A 86 10.31 -5.07 -5.08
N ILE A 87 11.08 -5.76 -5.92
CA ILE A 87 11.98 -5.12 -6.89
C ILE A 87 11.17 -4.25 -7.85
N ALA A 88 10.05 -4.76 -8.36
CA ALA A 88 9.18 -4.01 -9.27
C ALA A 88 8.59 -2.76 -8.59
N ALA A 89 8.22 -2.85 -7.30
CA ALA A 89 7.74 -1.70 -6.52
C ALA A 89 8.83 -0.63 -6.34
N VAL A 90 10.06 -1.05 -6.00
CA VAL A 90 11.22 -0.14 -5.87
C VAL A 90 11.56 0.53 -7.20
N ALA A 91 11.52 -0.22 -8.31
CA ALA A 91 11.76 0.32 -9.64
C ALA A 91 10.71 1.39 -9.99
N ARG A 92 9.42 1.11 -9.76
CA ARG A 92 8.33 2.07 -9.99
C ARG A 92 8.47 3.35 -9.16
N ARG A 93 8.85 3.24 -7.89
CA ARG A 93 9.17 4.41 -7.03
C ARG A 93 10.26 5.28 -7.66
N LYS A 94 11.34 4.67 -8.13
CA LYS A 94 12.49 5.39 -8.69
C LYS A 94 12.12 6.13 -9.97
N SER A 95 11.32 5.51 -10.85
CA SER A 95 10.81 6.17 -12.06
C SER A 95 9.92 7.38 -11.76
N GLN A 96 9.11 7.33 -10.69
CA GLN A 96 8.26 8.45 -10.29
C GLN A 96 9.07 9.65 -9.75
N SER A 97 10.21 9.41 -9.08
CA SER A 97 11.09 10.49 -8.62
C SER A 97 11.82 11.23 -9.76
N VAL A 98 12.03 10.57 -10.91
CA VAL A 98 12.75 11.16 -12.06
C VAL A 98 11.82 11.99 -12.96
N GLY A 99 10.51 11.71 -12.96
CA GLY A 99 9.53 12.45 -13.77
C GLY A 99 9.02 13.76 -13.18
N ALA A 100 9.34 14.08 -11.91
CA ALA A 100 8.79 15.24 -11.20
C ALA A 100 9.65 16.52 -11.31
N SER A 101 10.78 16.49 -12.02
CA SER A 101 11.70 17.64 -12.14
C SER A 101 12.05 18.02 -13.59
N SER A 102 11.05 18.13 -14.47
CA SER A 102 11.23 18.80 -15.77
C SER A 102 9.98 19.57 -16.21
N GLY A 103 9.99 20.88 -15.94
CA GLY A 103 9.61 21.94 -16.88
C GLY A 103 8.12 22.19 -17.20
N ALA A 104 7.55 23.20 -16.56
CA ALA A 104 6.47 24.02 -17.11
C ALA A 104 7.08 25.34 -17.63
N ALA A 105 6.96 25.62 -18.94
CA ALA A 105 6.79 26.94 -19.58
C ALA A 105 7.17 26.89 -21.08
N GLU A 106 6.17 26.72 -21.94
CA GLU A 106 6.07 27.51 -23.18
C GLU A 106 4.57 27.56 -23.53
N GLN A 107 3.94 28.66 -23.13
CA GLN A 107 2.55 28.99 -23.38
C GLN A 107 2.53 30.04 -24.50
N LEU A 108 1.71 29.86 -25.54
CA LEU A 108 1.01 30.90 -26.33
C LEU A 108 0.15 30.23 -27.45
N PRO A 109 -0.91 30.87 -27.98
CA PRO A 109 -2.29 30.65 -27.52
C PRO A 109 -3.23 30.01 -28.56
N ALA A 110 -4.45 29.72 -28.10
CA ALA A 110 -5.57 29.04 -28.77
C ALA A 110 -6.06 29.66 -30.10
N PRO A 111 -6.85 28.87 -30.86
CA PRO A 111 -8.21 29.32 -31.16
C PRO A 111 -9.27 28.29 -30.70
N GLN A 112 -10.37 28.84 -30.19
CA GLN A 112 -11.51 28.15 -29.56
C GLN A 112 -12.66 28.01 -30.56
N ALA A 113 -13.27 26.82 -30.65
CA ALA A 113 -14.66 26.51 -31.05
C ALA A 113 -14.70 24.98 -31.33
N ALA A 114 -15.62 24.15 -30.86
CA ALA A 114 -16.98 24.33 -30.38
C ALA A 114 -17.40 23.12 -29.50
N ALA A 115 -18.48 23.28 -28.72
CA ALA A 115 -19.62 22.34 -28.48
C ALA A 115 -19.31 20.86 -28.15
N GLU A 116 -19.94 20.11 -27.25
CA GLU A 116 -21.20 20.10 -26.49
C GLU A 116 -20.97 19.05 -25.36
N GLU A 117 -21.29 19.33 -24.10
CA GLU A 117 -22.57 19.03 -23.42
C GLU A 117 -22.78 17.56 -22.95
N LYS A 118 -23.06 17.47 -21.63
CA LYS A 118 -23.88 16.50 -20.89
C LYS A 118 -23.24 15.32 -20.14
N SER A 119 -23.69 15.28 -18.88
CA SER A 119 -24.23 14.13 -18.17
C SER A 119 -23.25 13.41 -17.23
N SER A 120 -23.14 13.87 -15.98
CA SER A 120 -24.03 13.42 -14.88
C SER A 120 -24.16 11.90 -14.77
N ARG A 121 -23.21 11.24 -14.08
CA ARG A 121 -23.46 9.94 -13.44
C ARG A 121 -22.44 9.61 -12.33
N TRP A 122 -22.34 10.47 -11.31
CA TRP A 122 -21.74 10.02 -10.04
C TRP A 122 -22.84 9.34 -9.20
N GLY A 123 -22.99 8.04 -9.40
CA GLY A 123 -23.97 7.21 -8.71
C GLY A 123 -23.31 6.29 -7.70
N ARG A 124 -23.62 6.53 -6.42
CA ARG A 124 -23.82 5.58 -5.31
C ARG A 124 -22.68 4.59 -4.97
N PHE A 125 -22.02 4.78 -3.83
CA PHE A 125 -22.41 4.23 -2.50
C PHE A 125 -22.49 2.70 -2.42
N GLY A 126 -21.56 2.14 -1.65
CA GLY A 126 -21.53 0.76 -1.14
C GLY A 126 -20.10 0.47 -0.68
N GLY A 127 -19.70 0.67 0.58
CA GLY A 127 -20.36 0.25 1.80
C GLY A 127 -19.90 -1.15 2.16
N SER A 128 -18.84 -1.27 2.97
CA SER A 128 -18.62 -2.45 3.82
C SER A 128 -17.61 -2.13 4.92
N ARG A 129 -18.18 -2.02 6.11
CA ARG A 129 -17.58 -1.75 7.41
C ARG A 129 -16.85 -3.01 7.88
N LYS A 130 -15.52 -3.00 7.87
CA LYS A 130 -14.67 -3.89 8.68
C LYS A 130 -13.39 -3.15 9.10
N LEU A 131 -13.54 -2.05 9.83
CA LEU A 131 -12.41 -1.33 10.44
C LEU A 131 -12.54 -1.19 11.97
N GLY A 132 -13.49 -1.89 12.60
CA GLY A 132 -13.90 -1.58 13.97
C GLY A 132 -13.20 -2.31 15.11
N LEU A 133 -12.39 -3.35 14.87
CA LEU A 133 -11.90 -4.20 15.99
C LEU A 133 -10.39 -4.17 16.24
N PHE A 134 -9.57 -3.64 15.33
CA PHE A 134 -8.11 -3.58 15.53
C PHE A 134 -7.58 -2.20 15.93
N ALA A 135 -8.36 -1.12 15.75
CA ALA A 135 -7.99 0.21 16.24
C ALA A 135 -8.01 0.30 17.78
N LEU A 136 -8.72 -0.61 18.47
CA LEU A 136 -8.87 -0.56 19.93
C LEU A 136 -7.59 -0.98 20.68
N LEU A 137 -6.69 -1.75 20.06
CA LEU A 137 -5.48 -2.22 20.75
C LEU A 137 -4.32 -1.20 20.70
N CYS A 138 -4.29 -0.27 19.74
CA CYS A 138 -3.28 0.80 19.74
C CYS A 138 -3.58 1.91 20.76
N SER A 139 -4.83 2.16 21.12
CA SER A 139 -5.17 3.20 22.12
C SER A 139 -4.83 2.80 23.56
N LEU A 140 -4.58 1.52 23.84
CA LEU A 140 -4.26 1.05 25.20
C LEU A 140 -2.77 1.14 25.55
N VAL A 141 -1.88 1.35 24.57
CA VAL A 141 -0.42 1.46 24.81
C VAL A 141 0.05 2.91 25.00
N THR A 142 -0.80 3.92 24.77
CA THR A 142 -0.45 5.34 24.97
C THR A 142 -0.98 5.93 26.29
N SER A 143 -1.53 5.13 27.19
CA SER A 143 -2.06 5.63 28.49
C SER A 143 -1.64 4.82 29.71
N ALA A 144 -0.47 4.18 29.69
CA ALA A 144 0.16 3.61 30.87
C ALA A 144 1.56 4.20 31.06
#